data_AF-A0A1S0TVV9-F1
#
_entry.id   AF-A0A1S0TVV9-F1
#
_cell.length_a   1.000
_cell.length_b   1.000
_cell.length_c   1.000
_cell.angle_alpha   90.00
_cell.angle_beta   90.00
_cell.angle_gamma   90.00
#
_symmetry.space_group_name_H-M   'P 1'
#
loop_
_entity.id
_entity.type
_entity.pdbx_description
1 polymer ?
#
loop_
_entity_poly.entity_id
_entity_poly.type
_entity_poly.pdbx_seq_one_letter_code
_entity_poly.pdbx_strand_id
1 'polypeptide(L)'
;MTSKLPKIAPKTVVNRTQTPLIVWLRDKLNAVYRDRTTPPPGLPTSDGESKFYEMNRFPNTQAARSRPSVSLPGGVHHKSFDNYYLDRDARRNVQPSKCIYTTDSHGPVFKTLSGETISCEAATKVEGDLRKNFGLESPTPGFGYAWHRNRDEELPTQKYSKDLAALEKYDKFTYSD
;
A
#
# COMPACT_ATOMS: atom_id res chain seq x y z
N MET A 1 -21.41 -23.16 8.28
CA MET A 1 -20.56 -24.31 7.89
C MET A 1 -19.72 -23.89 6.69
N THR A 2 -18.40 -23.78 6.83
CA THR A 2 -17.51 -23.45 5.72
C THR A 2 -17.40 -24.66 4.80
N SER A 3 -18.27 -24.74 3.78
CA SER A 3 -18.15 -25.77 2.76
C SER A 3 -16.81 -25.57 2.05
N LYS A 4 -15.86 -26.48 2.32
CA LYS A 4 -14.57 -26.48 1.63
C LYS A 4 -14.86 -26.59 0.14
N LEU A 5 -14.42 -25.62 -0.64
CA LEU A 5 -14.56 -25.65 -2.10
C LEU A 5 -14.03 -27.00 -2.62
N PRO A 6 -14.73 -27.64 -3.57
CA PRO A 6 -14.29 -28.91 -4.13
C PRO A 6 -12.89 -28.75 -4.72
N LYS A 7 -12.00 -29.70 -4.43
CA LYS A 7 -10.66 -29.80 -5.03
C LYS A 7 -10.74 -30.72 -6.26
N ILE A 8 -9.87 -30.54 -7.26
CA ILE A 8 -9.84 -31.43 -8.44
C ILE A 8 -9.50 -32.86 -8.03
N ALA A 9 -8.57 -33.01 -7.09
CA ALA A 9 -8.16 -34.30 -6.54
C ALA A 9 -8.01 -34.22 -5.02
N PRO A 10 -8.17 -35.36 -4.29
CA PRO A 10 -7.91 -35.39 -2.86
C PRO A 10 -6.42 -35.17 -2.58
N LYS A 11 -6.10 -34.70 -1.37
CA LYS A 11 -4.72 -34.44 -0.94
C LYS A 11 -3.83 -35.69 -0.92
N THR A 12 -4.44 -36.87 -0.91
CA THR A 12 -3.76 -38.18 -0.93
C THR A 12 -3.19 -38.54 -2.30
N VAL A 13 -3.59 -37.85 -3.37
CA VAL A 13 -3.00 -38.08 -4.70
C VAL A 13 -1.55 -37.61 -4.69
N VAL A 14 -0.65 -38.55 -4.96
CA VAL A 14 0.77 -38.29 -5.15
C VAL A 14 0.97 -37.63 -6.51
N ASN A 15 1.53 -36.43 -6.51
CA ASN A 15 1.85 -35.73 -7.74
C ASN A 15 3.04 -36.38 -8.43
N ARG A 16 3.09 -36.30 -9.76
CA ARG A 16 4.28 -36.70 -10.50
C ARG A 16 5.45 -35.82 -10.07
N THR A 17 6.47 -36.43 -9.48
CA THR A 17 7.73 -35.78 -9.13
C THR A 17 8.85 -36.30 -10.02
N GLN A 18 9.95 -35.54 -10.10
CA GLN A 18 11.19 -36.04 -10.69
C GLN A 18 11.75 -37.21 -9.86
N THR A 19 12.69 -37.96 -10.42
CA THR A 19 13.35 -39.05 -9.68
C THR A 19 14.10 -38.48 -8.47
N PRO A 20 14.25 -39.25 -7.37
CA PRO A 20 14.91 -38.77 -6.15
C PRO A 20 16.31 -38.18 -6.38
N LEU A 21 17.06 -38.73 -7.34
CA LEU A 21 18.38 -38.21 -7.73
C LEU A 21 18.30 -36.80 -8.33
N ILE A 22 17.34 -36.55 -9.22
CA ILE A 22 17.16 -35.24 -9.85
C ILE A 22 16.61 -34.22 -8.84
N VAL A 23 15.72 -34.65 -7.94
CA VAL A 23 15.25 -33.83 -6.82
C VAL A 23 16.43 -33.41 -5.93
N TRP A 24 17.30 -34.36 -5.58
CA TRP A 24 18.51 -34.07 -4.81
C TRP A 24 19.44 -33.09 -5.54
N LEU A 25 19.70 -33.31 -6.84
CA LEU A 25 20.54 -32.43 -7.64
C LEU A 25 19.96 -31.02 -7.71
N ARG A 26 18.65 -30.89 -7.98
CA ARG A 26 17.91 -29.62 -8.01
C ARG A 26 18.03 -28.89 -6.67
N ASP A 27 17.78 -29.58 -5.57
CA ASP A 27 17.79 -28.97 -4.23
C ASP A 27 19.20 -28.56 -3.80
N LYS A 28 20.23 -29.31 -4.23
CA LYS A 28 21.64 -28.93 -4.04
C LYS A 28 22.05 -27.73 -4.87
N LEU A 29 21.69 -27.68 -6.15
CA LEU A 29 22.01 -26.56 -7.04
C LEU A 29 21.29 -25.27 -6.62
N ASN A 30 20.02 -25.38 -6.21
CA ASN A 30 19.21 -24.25 -5.74
C ASN A 30 19.42 -23.90 -4.27
N ALA A 31 20.39 -24.52 -3.59
CA ALA A 31 20.76 -24.19 -2.23
C ALA A 31 19.61 -24.31 -1.20
N VAL A 32 18.68 -25.24 -1.43
CA VAL A 32 17.48 -25.45 -0.60
C VAL A 32 17.87 -25.89 0.82
N TYR A 33 18.92 -26.72 0.94
CA TYR A 33 19.44 -27.27 2.20
C TYR A 33 20.88 -26.79 2.50
N ARG A 34 21.10 -25.48 2.62
CA ARG A 34 22.46 -24.94 2.91
C ARG A 34 22.71 -24.71 4.40
N ASP A 35 23.99 -24.77 4.74
CA ASP A 35 24.55 -24.65 6.08
C ASP A 35 24.07 -23.39 6.82
N ARG A 36 23.85 -23.51 8.13
CA ARG A 36 23.22 -22.50 9.02
C ARG A 36 23.97 -21.16 9.06
N THR A 37 25.19 -21.13 8.55
CA THR A 37 26.04 -19.93 8.46
C THR A 37 25.58 -18.93 7.42
N THR A 38 24.84 -19.35 6.39
CA THR A 38 24.36 -18.47 5.31
C THR A 38 22.85 -18.60 5.18
N PRO A 39 22.05 -17.51 5.25
CA PRO A 39 20.61 -17.62 5.16
C PRO A 39 20.21 -18.25 3.81
N PRO A 40 19.28 -19.23 3.80
CA PRO A 40 18.94 -19.92 2.57
C PRO A 40 18.23 -18.96 1.61
N PRO A 41 18.40 -19.12 0.29
CA PRO A 41 17.62 -18.35 -0.67
C PRO A 41 16.15 -18.78 -0.58
N GLY A 42 15.28 -17.83 -0.22
CA GLY A 42 13.85 -18.03 -0.04
C GLY A 42 13.35 -17.52 1.31
N LEU A 43 12.03 -17.53 1.50
CA LEU A 43 11.43 -17.22 2.80
C LEU A 43 11.78 -18.34 3.80
N PRO A 44 12.34 -18.01 4.98
CA PRO A 44 12.68 -19.01 5.99
C PRO A 44 11.40 -19.69 6.49
N THR A 45 11.44 -21.02 6.56
CA THR A 45 10.41 -21.79 7.27
C THR A 45 10.71 -21.78 8.78
N SER A 46 9.80 -22.25 9.63
CA SER A 46 10.01 -22.33 11.10
C SER A 46 11.32 -23.01 11.51
N ASP A 47 11.81 -23.91 10.66
CA ASP A 47 12.96 -24.76 10.92
C ASP A 47 14.27 -24.15 10.37
N GLY A 48 14.22 -22.95 9.77
CA GLY A 48 15.37 -22.24 9.21
C GLY A 48 15.80 -22.70 7.80
N GLU A 49 15.20 -23.77 7.27
CA GLU A 49 15.42 -24.26 5.91
C GLU A 49 14.56 -23.49 4.89
N SER A 50 15.00 -23.43 3.62
CA SER A 50 14.12 -23.00 2.53
C SER A 50 13.43 -24.21 1.91
N LYS A 51 12.21 -24.01 1.43
CA LYS A 51 11.42 -25.06 0.77
C LYS A 51 11.38 -24.79 -0.73
N PHE A 52 11.71 -25.80 -1.54
CA PHE A 52 11.46 -25.71 -2.98
C PHE A 52 9.94 -25.71 -3.24
N TYR A 53 9.44 -24.64 -3.85
CA TYR A 53 8.06 -24.53 -4.31
C TYR A 53 7.97 -24.90 -5.79
N GLU A 54 7.22 -25.96 -6.10
CA GLU A 54 6.97 -26.34 -7.48
C GLU A 54 6.14 -25.27 -8.19
N MET A 55 6.62 -24.79 -9.34
CA MET A 55 5.92 -23.80 -10.16
C MET A 55 4.71 -24.41 -10.91
N ASN A 56 4.80 -25.71 -11.19
CA ASN A 56 3.73 -26.46 -11.83
C ASN A 56 2.55 -26.66 -10.89
N ARG A 57 1.35 -26.40 -11.40
CA ARG A 57 0.12 -26.61 -10.64
C ARG A 57 -0.36 -28.05 -10.83
N PHE A 58 -0.63 -28.76 -9.75
CA PHE A 58 -1.11 -30.13 -9.77
C PHE A 58 -2.59 -30.26 -9.38
N PRO A 59 -3.26 -31.37 -9.72
CA PRO A 59 -4.67 -31.57 -9.40
C PRO A 59 -5.02 -31.45 -7.90
N ASN A 60 -4.14 -31.93 -7.01
CA ASN A 60 -4.40 -31.87 -5.56
C ASN A 60 -4.19 -30.46 -4.96
N THR A 61 -3.49 -29.55 -5.65
CA THR A 61 -3.28 -28.17 -5.19
C THR A 61 -4.38 -27.23 -5.70
N GLN A 62 -4.95 -27.52 -6.86
CA GLN A 62 -5.96 -26.68 -7.52
C GLN A 62 -7.39 -26.92 -7.03
N ALA A 63 -8.22 -25.86 -7.06
CA ALA A 63 -9.66 -25.97 -6.88
C ALA A 63 -10.32 -26.62 -8.10
N ALA A 64 -11.45 -27.31 -7.90
CA ALA A 64 -12.22 -27.93 -8.97
C ALA A 64 -12.63 -26.94 -10.06
N ARG A 65 -12.69 -27.42 -11.31
CA ARG A 65 -13.15 -26.60 -12.45
C ARG A 65 -14.64 -26.26 -12.32
N SER A 66 -15.44 -27.21 -11.85
CA SER A 66 -16.83 -26.97 -11.47
C SER A 66 -16.88 -26.26 -10.11
N ARG A 67 -17.65 -25.18 -10.05
CA ARG A 67 -17.88 -24.41 -8.82
C ARG A 67 -19.34 -24.54 -8.42
N PRO A 68 -19.65 -24.65 -7.11
CA PRO A 68 -21.03 -24.58 -6.64
C PRO A 68 -21.60 -23.18 -6.94
N SER A 69 -22.93 -23.09 -7.05
CA SER A 69 -23.62 -21.80 -7.12
C SER A 69 -23.29 -20.96 -5.89
N VAL A 70 -22.95 -19.69 -6.09
CA VAL A 70 -22.59 -18.76 -5.01
C VAL A 70 -23.77 -17.83 -4.73
N SER A 71 -24.07 -17.61 -3.46
CA SER A 71 -24.97 -16.54 -3.00
C SER A 71 -24.11 -15.40 -2.48
N LEU A 72 -23.98 -14.33 -3.28
CA LEU A 72 -23.22 -13.14 -2.89
C LEU A 72 -24.11 -12.21 -2.05
N PRO A 73 -23.55 -11.55 -1.02
CA PRO A 73 -24.30 -10.54 -0.28
C PRO A 73 -24.64 -9.37 -1.21
N GLY A 74 -25.80 -8.75 -0.98
CA GLY A 74 -26.15 -7.50 -1.65
C GLY A 74 -25.22 -6.36 -1.25
N GLY A 75 -25.16 -5.33 -2.09
CA GLY A 75 -24.47 -4.08 -1.73
C GLY A 75 -25.21 -3.33 -0.61
N VAL A 76 -24.55 -2.32 -0.04
CA VAL A 76 -25.05 -1.54 1.10
C VAL A 76 -26.43 -0.90 0.85
N HIS A 77 -26.77 -0.64 -0.41
CA HIS A 77 -28.02 -0.01 -0.84
C HIS A 77 -29.08 -1.00 -1.36
N HIS A 78 -28.95 -2.31 -1.14
CA HIS A 78 -30.07 -3.26 -1.29
C HIS A 78 -31.00 -3.19 -0.08
N LYS A 79 -31.66 -2.03 0.11
CA LYS A 79 -32.64 -1.77 1.18
C LYS A 79 -34.01 -1.48 0.57
N SER A 80 -35.07 -1.94 1.24
CA SER A 80 -36.46 -1.76 0.82
C SER A 80 -37.09 -0.44 1.29
N PHE A 81 -36.52 0.22 2.30
CA PHE A 81 -36.96 1.50 2.85
C PHE A 81 -35.76 2.41 3.12
N ASP A 82 -36.00 3.72 3.28
CA ASP A 82 -34.99 4.76 3.56
C ASP A 82 -33.75 4.67 2.66
N ASN A 83 -34.00 4.57 1.35
CA ASN A 83 -32.95 4.39 0.33
C ASN A 83 -33.20 5.28 -0.89
N TYR A 84 -33.60 6.52 -0.63
CA TYR A 84 -33.81 7.51 -1.67
C TYR A 84 -32.49 7.78 -2.41
N TYR A 85 -32.56 7.78 -3.74
CA TYR A 85 -31.37 8.00 -4.56
C TYR A 85 -30.80 9.41 -4.37
N LEU A 86 -31.66 10.40 -4.08
CA LEU A 86 -31.29 11.79 -3.80
C LEU A 86 -30.20 11.91 -2.73
N ASP A 87 -30.35 11.18 -1.62
CA ASP A 87 -29.46 11.30 -0.46
C ASP A 87 -28.07 10.72 -0.69
N ARG A 88 -27.91 9.90 -1.73
CA ARG A 88 -26.66 9.18 -2.05
C ARG A 88 -26.09 9.50 -3.43
N ASP A 89 -26.73 10.37 -4.20
CA ASP A 89 -26.24 10.76 -5.52
C ASP A 89 -25.10 11.77 -5.40
N ALA A 90 -23.92 11.29 -5.01
CA ALA A 90 -22.72 12.12 -4.90
C ALA A 90 -22.37 12.85 -6.20
N ARG A 91 -22.82 12.33 -7.36
CA ARG A 91 -22.63 12.97 -8.68
C ARG A 91 -23.31 14.33 -8.78
N ARG A 92 -24.41 14.53 -8.05
CA ARG A 92 -25.14 15.81 -8.00
C ARG A 92 -24.69 16.71 -6.86
N ASN A 93 -23.88 16.20 -5.93
CA ASN A 93 -23.33 16.98 -4.82
C ASN A 93 -22.02 17.70 -5.19
N VAL A 94 -21.44 17.39 -6.35
CA VAL A 94 -20.23 18.05 -6.86
C VAL A 94 -20.53 19.54 -7.10
N GLN A 95 -19.84 20.40 -6.37
CA GLN A 95 -19.93 21.85 -6.55
C GLN A 95 -18.95 22.33 -7.61
N PRO A 96 -19.21 23.49 -8.27
CA PRO A 96 -18.23 24.16 -9.11
C PRO A 96 -16.93 24.46 -8.34
N SER A 97 -15.81 24.53 -9.06
CA SER A 97 -14.52 24.90 -8.47
C SER A 97 -14.59 26.27 -7.80
N LYS A 98 -14.13 26.37 -6.56
CA LYS A 98 -14.04 27.64 -5.84
C LYS A 98 -12.93 28.49 -6.46
N CYS A 99 -13.30 29.66 -6.97
CA CYS A 99 -12.35 30.59 -7.57
C CYS A 99 -11.81 31.55 -6.50
N ILE A 100 -10.53 31.38 -6.12
CA ILE A 100 -9.83 32.19 -5.10
C ILE A 100 -9.14 33.43 -5.68
N TYR A 101 -9.01 33.51 -7.00
CA TYR A 101 -8.36 34.62 -7.70
C TYR A 101 -9.01 34.84 -9.07
N THR A 102 -9.45 36.07 -9.33
CA THR A 102 -10.01 36.50 -10.63
C THR A 102 -9.44 37.85 -11.04
N THR A 103 -9.30 38.09 -12.35
CA THR A 103 -8.83 39.37 -12.89
C THR A 103 -9.79 39.89 -13.95
N ASP A 104 -10.35 41.07 -13.71
CA ASP A 104 -11.23 41.77 -14.66
C ASP A 104 -10.62 43.13 -15.07
N SER A 105 -11.30 43.88 -15.93
CA SER A 105 -10.91 45.25 -16.32
C SER A 105 -10.81 46.25 -15.16
N HIS A 106 -11.37 45.89 -14.00
CA HIS A 106 -11.34 46.67 -12.76
C HIS A 106 -10.20 46.27 -11.80
N GLY A 107 -9.38 45.28 -12.18
CA GLY A 107 -8.23 44.81 -11.39
C GLY A 107 -8.39 43.39 -10.81
N PRO A 108 -7.38 42.92 -10.04
CA PRO A 108 -7.39 41.60 -9.41
C PRO A 108 -8.29 41.58 -8.17
N VAL A 109 -9.06 40.49 -8.01
CA VAL A 109 -9.90 40.21 -6.85
C VAL A 109 -9.44 38.90 -6.22
N PHE A 110 -9.08 38.96 -4.94
CA PHE A 110 -8.69 37.80 -4.14
C PHE A 110 -9.85 37.39 -3.24
N LYS A 111 -10.10 36.07 -3.14
CA LYS A 111 -11.18 35.51 -2.31
C LYS A 111 -10.62 34.42 -1.40
N THR A 112 -11.17 34.34 -0.18
CA THR A 112 -10.91 33.23 0.74
C THR A 112 -11.55 31.92 0.23
N LEU A 113 -11.22 30.78 0.86
CA LEU A 113 -11.90 29.50 0.65
C LEU A 113 -13.41 29.52 0.99
N SER A 114 -13.85 30.50 1.80
CA SER A 114 -15.25 30.80 2.12
C SER A 114 -15.91 31.75 1.11
N GLY A 115 -15.14 32.38 0.22
CA GLY A 115 -15.63 33.29 -0.82
C GLY A 115 -15.67 34.77 -0.44
N GLU A 116 -15.15 35.13 0.74
CA GLU A 116 -15.04 36.52 1.20
C GLU A 116 -13.93 37.25 0.45
N THR A 117 -14.18 38.49 0.05
CA THR A 117 -13.22 39.31 -0.70
C THR A 117 -12.13 39.83 0.24
N ILE A 118 -10.87 39.57 -0.13
CA ILE A 118 -9.68 40.01 0.60
C ILE A 118 -9.08 41.23 -0.12
N SER A 119 -8.56 42.19 0.64
CA SER A 119 -7.83 43.31 0.05
C SER A 119 -6.52 42.83 -0.60
N CYS A 120 -6.12 43.46 -1.70
CA CYS A 120 -4.90 43.12 -2.42
C CYS A 120 -3.64 43.19 -1.54
N GLU A 121 -3.60 44.13 -0.59
CA GLU A 121 -2.50 44.28 0.37
C GLU A 121 -2.44 43.14 1.36
N ALA A 122 -3.58 42.59 1.80
CA ALA A 122 -3.59 41.45 2.72
C ALA A 122 -3.26 40.13 2.00
N ALA A 123 -3.61 40.01 0.70
CA ALA A 123 -3.29 38.84 -0.10
C ALA A 123 -1.83 38.77 -0.57
N THR A 124 -1.16 39.91 -0.72
CA THR A 124 0.23 40.01 -1.22
C THR A 124 1.26 40.33 -0.14
N LYS A 125 0.84 40.43 1.12
CA LYS A 125 1.75 40.63 2.26
C LYS A 125 2.68 39.42 2.41
N VAL A 126 3.91 39.62 1.96
CA VAL A 126 5.07 38.81 2.30
C VAL A 126 5.52 39.28 3.68
N GLU A 127 5.29 38.49 4.73
CA GLU A 127 5.81 38.82 6.07
C GLU A 127 7.35 38.79 6.05
N GLY A 128 8.03 39.66 6.79
CA GLY A 128 9.48 39.89 6.61
C GLY A 128 10.41 38.68 6.87
N ASP A 129 9.93 37.59 7.46
CA ASP A 129 10.72 36.41 7.78
C ASP A 129 10.53 35.27 6.77
N LEU A 130 11.63 34.70 6.26
CA LEU A 130 11.60 33.49 5.41
C LEU A 130 10.85 32.33 6.07
N ARG A 131 10.92 32.20 7.41
CA ARG A 131 10.16 31.21 8.19
C ARG A 131 8.68 31.55 8.40
N LYS A 132 8.21 32.73 8.01
CA LYS A 132 6.76 33.05 8.01
C LYS A 132 6.19 33.04 6.59
N ASN A 133 7.02 33.34 5.60
CA ASN A 133 6.67 33.18 4.18
C ASN A 133 6.73 31.72 3.70
N PHE A 134 7.69 30.94 4.22
CA PHE A 134 7.92 29.53 3.86
C PHE A 134 7.87 28.57 5.05
N GLY A 135 7.91 29.07 6.30
CA GLY A 135 7.53 28.25 7.45
C GLY A 135 6.01 28.29 7.58
N LEU A 136 5.45 27.10 7.49
CA LEU A 136 4.09 26.87 7.04
C LEU A 136 3.06 27.13 8.14
N GLU A 137 2.39 28.28 8.12
CA GLU A 137 1.07 28.43 8.78
C GLU A 137 -0.09 27.91 7.91
N SER A 138 0.14 27.71 6.61
CA SER A 138 -0.78 27.01 5.71
C SER A 138 -0.25 25.60 5.42
N PRO A 139 -1.08 24.54 5.46
CA PRO A 139 -0.56 23.20 5.23
C PRO A 139 -0.02 23.13 3.80
N THR A 140 1.26 22.76 3.66
CA THR A 140 1.82 22.41 2.35
C THR A 140 0.93 21.31 1.79
N PRO A 141 0.33 21.49 0.60
CA PRO A 141 -0.58 20.48 0.08
C PRO A 141 0.12 19.11 0.02
N GLY A 142 -0.33 18.17 0.85
CA GLY A 142 0.16 16.79 0.88
C GLY A 142 1.42 16.48 1.70
N PHE A 143 1.91 17.35 2.60
CA PHE A 143 3.17 17.08 3.29
C PHE A 143 3.07 16.43 4.68
N GLY A 144 4.01 15.50 4.92
CA GLY A 144 4.27 14.83 6.20
C GLY A 144 4.56 13.32 6.14
N TYR A 145 4.81 12.71 4.98
CA TYR A 145 5.13 11.28 4.91
C TYR A 145 6.63 11.04 5.12
N ALA A 146 6.97 10.29 6.15
CA ALA A 146 8.32 9.77 6.39
C ALA A 146 8.33 8.27 6.15
N TRP A 147 9.34 7.77 5.46
CA TRP A 147 9.51 6.33 5.33
C TRP A 147 10.15 5.81 6.62
N HIS A 148 9.55 4.79 7.23
CA HIS A 148 10.11 4.12 8.38
C HIS A 148 10.78 2.81 7.99
N ARG A 149 11.96 2.57 8.54
CA ARG A 149 12.71 1.36 8.25
C ARG A 149 12.14 0.18 9.04
N ASN A 150 11.74 -0.88 8.34
CA ASN A 150 11.38 -2.14 8.99
C ASN A 150 12.64 -2.95 9.30
N ARG A 151 13.03 -3.01 10.57
CA ARG A 151 14.27 -3.67 11.06
C ARG A 151 14.10 -5.15 11.39
N ASP A 152 12.90 -5.69 11.21
CA ASP A 152 12.59 -7.07 11.62
C ASP A 152 13.22 -8.10 10.67
N GLU A 153 13.32 -7.76 9.38
CA GLU A 153 13.86 -8.65 8.34
C GLU A 153 15.28 -8.27 7.89
N GLU A 154 15.87 -7.22 8.45
CA GLU A 154 17.22 -6.77 8.09
C GLU A 154 18.31 -7.70 8.61
N LEU A 155 19.40 -7.80 7.85
CA LEU A 155 20.60 -8.50 8.28
C LEU A 155 21.21 -7.80 9.52
N PRO A 156 21.90 -8.52 10.42
CA PRO A 156 22.49 -7.95 11.63
C PRO A 156 23.40 -6.73 11.37
N THR A 157 24.16 -6.74 10.27
CA THR A 157 25.04 -5.64 9.87
C THR A 157 24.29 -4.36 9.54
N GLN A 158 23.11 -4.47 8.91
CA GLN A 158 22.27 -3.35 8.52
C GLN A 158 21.41 -2.87 9.69
N LYS A 159 20.93 -3.81 10.53
CA LYS A 159 20.10 -3.54 11.70
C LYS A 159 20.76 -2.58 12.69
N TYR A 160 22.06 -2.79 12.95
CA TYR A 160 22.85 -1.99 13.90
C TYR A 160 23.72 -0.92 13.25
N SER A 161 23.59 -0.70 11.93
CA SER A 161 24.35 0.35 11.23
C SER A 161 23.92 1.74 11.69
N LYS A 162 24.88 2.52 12.20
CA LYS A 162 24.67 3.92 12.61
C LYS A 162 24.39 4.83 11.41
N ASP A 163 24.95 4.50 10.24
CA ASP A 163 24.79 5.29 9.02
C ASP A 163 23.36 5.20 8.49
N LEU A 164 22.78 3.99 8.47
CA LEU A 164 21.38 3.79 8.08
C LEU A 164 20.41 4.45 9.06
N ALA A 165 20.74 4.43 10.36
CA ALA A 165 19.96 5.15 11.37
C ALA A 165 20.07 6.68 11.21
N ALA A 166 21.21 7.20 10.76
CA ALA A 166 21.39 8.61 10.47
C ALA A 166 20.61 9.03 9.22
N LEU A 167 20.55 8.20 8.18
CA LEU A 167 19.75 8.47 6.98
C LEU A 167 18.25 8.55 7.30
N GLU A 168 17.73 7.66 8.15
CA GLU A 168 16.34 7.71 8.67
C GLU A 168 16.07 9.00 9.46
N LYS A 169 17.09 9.54 10.15
CA LYS A 169 16.99 10.83 10.84
C LYS A 169 16.85 12.00 9.85
N TYR A 170 17.59 12.00 8.74
CA TYR A 170 17.54 13.09 7.75
C TYR A 170 16.28 13.08 6.89
N ASP A 171 15.60 11.94 6.75
CA ASP A 171 14.25 11.87 6.17
C ASP A 171 13.22 12.63 7.04
N LYS A 172 13.53 12.83 8.32
CA LYS A 172 12.77 13.65 9.28
C LYS A 172 13.07 15.15 9.17
N PHE A 173 14.24 15.53 8.65
CA PHE A 173 14.78 16.91 8.68
C PHE A 173 14.91 17.57 7.29
N THR A 174 14.43 16.96 6.21
CA THR A 174 14.04 17.72 5.00
C THR A 174 12.82 18.62 5.26
N TYR A 175 12.08 18.38 6.35
CA TYR A 175 11.02 19.24 6.88
C TYR A 175 11.03 19.29 8.42
N SER A 176 12.05 19.89 9.01
CA SER A 176 12.09 20.52 10.35
C SER A 176 13.50 21.11 10.50
N ASP A 177 13.81 22.35 10.88
CA ASP A 177 13.10 23.43 11.58
C ASP A 177 13.04 24.74 10.77
#